data_AF-A0AAF0LEH3-F1
#
_entry.id   AF-A0AAF0LEH3-F1
#
_cell.length_a   1.000
_cell.length_b   1.000
_cell.length_c   1.000
_cell.angle_alpha   90.00
_cell.angle_beta   90.00
_cell.angle_gamma   90.00
#
_symmetry.space_group_name_H-M   'P 1'
#
loop_
_entity.id
_entity.type
_entity.pdbx_description
1 polymer ?
#
loop_
_entity_poly.entity_id
_entity_poly.type
_entity_poly.pdbx_seq_one_letter_code
_entity_poly.pdbx_strand_id
1 'polypeptide(L)'
;MTSGATTVLLNRLEAAGHIVGSREGSDRRRVTLRPVREAREQARAFLAFSGAQIAGSLRETPDPELATVIAFLERMTAAARQANARLARGGQNTV
;
A
#
# COMPACT_ATOMS: atom_id res chain seq x y z
N MET A 1 7.39 -3.40 -1.16
CA MET A 1 7.17 -4.07 0.14
C MET A 1 7.92 -5.37 0.13
N THR A 2 8.53 -5.75 1.25
CA THR A 2 9.15 -7.08 1.39
C THR A 2 8.08 -8.10 1.78
N SER A 3 8.28 -9.38 1.47
CA SER A 3 7.32 -10.44 1.83
C SER A 3 7.05 -10.47 3.34
N GLY A 4 8.08 -10.26 4.18
CA GLY A 4 7.92 -10.18 5.64
C GLY A 4 7.06 -8.99 6.09
N ALA A 5 7.29 -7.80 5.53
CA ALA A 5 6.46 -6.62 5.83
C ALA A 5 5.01 -6.80 5.37
N THR A 6 4.81 -7.45 4.22
CA THR A 6 3.47 -7.79 3.72
C THR A 6 2.78 -8.77 4.68
N THR A 7 3.44 -9.84 5.12
CA THR A 7 2.87 -10.79 6.09
C THR A 7 2.47 -10.10 7.39
N VAL A 8 3.33 -9.22 7.93
CA VAL A 8 3.00 -8.46 9.15
C VAL A 8 1.75 -7.58 8.94
N LEU A 9 1.64 -6.90 7.80
CA LEU A 9 0.46 -6.11 7.47
C LEU A 9 -0.80 -6.99 7.37
N LEU A 10 -0.71 -8.12 6.66
CA LEU A 10 -1.83 -9.04 6.50
C LEU A 10 -2.32 -9.58 7.84
N ASN A 11 -1.40 -10.00 8.72
CA ASN A 11 -1.76 -10.49 10.06
C ASN A 11 -2.48 -9.41 10.88
N ARG A 12 -2.06 -8.14 10.76
CA ARG A 12 -2.74 -7.02 11.45
C ARG A 12 -4.14 -6.77 10.91
N LEU A 13 -4.31 -6.83 9.59
CA LEU A 13 -5.62 -6.64 8.96
C LEU A 13 -6.58 -7.79 9.30
N GLU A 14 -6.08 -9.02 9.37
CA GLU A 14 -6.88 -10.19 9.77
C GLU A 14 -7.26 -10.12 11.25
N ALA A 15 -6.31 -9.79 12.14
CA ALA A 15 -6.57 -9.61 13.57
C ALA A 15 -7.58 -8.48 13.86
N ALA A 16 -7.60 -7.44 13.02
CA ALA A 16 -8.58 -6.35 13.09
C ALA A 16 -9.94 -6.70 12.44
N GLY A 17 -10.11 -7.91 11.89
CA GLY A 17 -11.34 -8.32 11.22
C GLY A 17 -11.61 -7.61 9.89
N HIS A 18 -10.58 -7.04 9.26
CA HIS A 18 -10.74 -6.32 7.99
C HIS A 18 -10.66 -7.24 6.76
N ILE A 19 -9.98 -8.37 6.90
CA ILE A 19 -9.86 -9.39 5.88
C ILE A 19 -10.07 -10.77 6.50
N VAL A 20 -10.47 -11.74 5.68
CA VAL A 20 -10.47 -13.17 6.02
C VAL A 20 -9.63 -13.93 5.00
N GLY A 21 -8.76 -14.80 5.49
CA GLY A 21 -7.98 -15.72 4.66
C GLY A 21 -8.68 -17.08 4.50
N SER A 22 -8.77 -17.57 3.26
CA SER A 22 -9.18 -18.94 2.95
C SER A 22 -8.09 -19.66 2.16
N ARG A 23 -7.85 -20.94 2.48
CA ARG A 23 -7.04 -21.83 1.62
C ARG A 23 -8.02 -22.58 0.73
N GLU A 24 -8.06 -22.19 -0.55
CA GLU A 24 -8.97 -22.77 -1.54
C GLU A 24 -8.15 -23.59 -2.55
N GLY A 25 -8.63 -24.80 -2.90
CA GLY A 25 -8.02 -25.67 -3.91
C GLY A 25 -7.05 -26.74 -3.39
N SER A 26 -6.45 -27.50 -4.32
CA SER A 26 -5.52 -28.60 -4.01
C SER A 26 -4.12 -28.14 -3.57
N ASP A 27 -3.71 -26.93 -3.97
CA ASP A 27 -2.42 -26.35 -3.56
C ASP A 27 -2.53 -25.57 -2.25
N ARG A 28 -2.09 -26.19 -1.15
CA ARG A 28 -2.13 -25.61 0.20
C ARG A 28 -1.23 -24.39 0.39
N ARG A 29 -0.36 -24.07 -0.58
CA ARG A 29 0.56 -22.91 -0.53
C ARG A 29 -0.13 -21.60 -0.91
N ARG A 30 -1.30 -21.63 -1.54
CA ARG A 30 -2.08 -20.43 -1.90
C ARG A 30 -3.05 -20.05 -0.78
N VAL A 31 -3.18 -18.74 -0.55
CA VAL A 31 -4.17 -18.16 0.36
C VAL A 31 -4.93 -17.10 -0.42
N THR A 32 -6.25 -17.21 -0.45
CA THR A 32 -7.16 -16.20 -0.99
C THR A 32 -7.55 -15.27 0.16
N LEU A 33 -7.36 -13.97 -0.02
CA LEU A 33 -7.75 -12.95 0.96
C LEU A 33 -9.03 -12.28 0.48
N ARG A 34 -10.04 -12.18 1.35
CA ARG A 34 -11.30 -11.51 1.05
C ARG A 34 -11.52 -10.38 2.05
N PRO A 35 -11.78 -9.14 1.60
CA PRO A 35 -12.13 -8.06 2.52
C PRO A 35 -13.50 -8.31 3.13
N VAL A 36 -13.64 -8.00 4.43
CA VAL A 36 -14.94 -7.99 5.10
C VAL A 36 -15.73 -6.78 4.62
N ARG A 37 -17.02 -6.97 4.31
CA ARG A 37 -17.85 -5.94 3.65
C ARG A 37 -17.92 -4.65 4.47
N GLU A 38 -18.18 -4.79 5.77
CA GLU A 38 -18.32 -3.70 6.74
C GLU A 38 -16.99 -2.95 6.91
N ALA A 39 -15.88 -3.68 7.01
CA ALA A 39 -14.54 -3.09 7.04
C ALA A 39 -14.23 -2.31 5.75
N ARG A 40 -14.64 -2.84 4.59
CA ARG A 40 -14.48 -2.16 3.30
C ARG A 40 -15.33 -0.89 3.24
N GLU A 41 -16.52 -0.88 3.82
CA GLU A 41 -17.39 0.31 3.91
C GLU A 41 -16.77 1.38 4.81
N GLN A 42 -16.27 1.00 5.99
CA GLN A 42 -15.56 1.91 6.90
C GLN A 42 -14.31 2.49 6.26
N ALA A 43 -13.49 1.67 5.62
CA ALA A 43 -12.30 2.13 4.90
C ALA A 43 -12.65 3.12 3.78
N ARG A 44 -13.75 2.88 3.03
CA ARG A 44 -14.23 3.82 2.01
C ARG A 44 -14.67 5.16 2.62
N ALA A 45 -15.42 5.13 3.72
CA ALA A 45 -15.87 6.34 4.40
C ALA A 45 -14.69 7.17 4.93
N PHE A 46 -13.73 6.51 5.57
CA PHE A 46 -12.50 7.15 6.04
C PHE A 46 -11.71 7.78 4.89
N LEU A 47 -11.46 7.03 3.81
CA LEU A 47 -10.72 7.52 2.65
C LEU A 47 -11.43 8.68 1.95
N ALA A 48 -12.77 8.67 1.88
CA ALA A 48 -13.53 9.77 1.32
C ALA A 48 -13.37 11.04 2.16
N PHE A 49 -13.50 10.92 3.50
CA PHE A 49 -13.33 12.04 4.42
C PHE A 49 -11.89 12.60 4.36
N SER A 50 -10.88 11.75 4.54
CA SER A 50 -9.47 12.18 4.49
C SER A 50 -9.09 12.72 3.12
N GLY A 51 -9.59 12.10 2.04
CA GLY A 51 -9.37 12.56 0.67
C GLY A 51 -9.92 13.97 0.44
N ALA A 52 -11.10 14.28 0.98
CA ALA A 52 -11.68 15.62 0.89
C ALA A 52 -10.82 16.67 1.61
N GLN A 53 -10.29 16.35 2.79
CA GLN A 53 -9.38 17.22 3.55
C GLN A 53 -8.08 17.47 2.79
N ILE A 54 -7.44 16.40 2.30
CA ILE A 54 -6.20 16.50 1.50
C ILE A 54 -6.46 17.34 0.23
N ALA A 55 -7.55 17.09 -0.48
CA ALA A 55 -7.90 17.85 -1.67
C ALA A 55 -8.16 19.34 -1.37
N GLY A 56 -8.63 19.67 -0.16
CA GLY A 56 -8.70 21.04 0.34
C GLY A 56 -7.33 21.70 0.36
N SER A 57 -6.38 21.10 1.07
CA SER A 57 -5.00 21.62 1.16
C SER A 57 -4.33 21.77 -0.21
N LEU A 58 -4.55 20.81 -1.11
CA LEU A 58 -4.02 20.89 -2.47
C LEU A 58 -4.62 22.05 -3.28
N ARG A 59 -5.93 22.35 -3.11
CA ARG A 59 -6.57 23.49 -3.79
C ARG A 59 -6.11 24.85 -3.28
N GLU A 60 -5.69 24.92 -2.02
CA GLU A 60 -5.15 26.14 -1.40
C GLU A 60 -3.67 26.37 -1.75
N THR A 61 -3.00 25.35 -2.29
CA THR A 61 -1.59 25.43 -2.69
C THR A 61 -1.47 26.07 -4.09
N PRO A 62 -0.63 27.10 -4.28
CA PRO A 62 -0.39 27.68 -5.61
C PRO A 62 0.18 26.67 -6.61
N ASP A 63 -0.26 26.73 -7.87
CA ASP A 63 0.17 25.79 -8.92
C ASP A 63 1.70 25.64 -9.08
N PRO A 64 2.52 26.72 -9.02
CA PRO A 64 3.97 26.58 -9.15
C PRO A 64 4.62 25.83 -7.98
N GLU A 65 4.07 25.99 -6.77
CA GLU A 65 4.51 25.27 -5.58
C GLU A 65 4.13 23.80 -5.69
N LEU A 66 2.88 23.52 -6.07
CA LEU A 66 2.39 22.15 -6.27
C LEU A 66 3.21 21.41 -7.34
N ALA A 67 3.52 22.06 -8.46
CA ALA A 67 4.36 21.49 -9.52
C ALA A 67 5.76 21.12 -9.00
N THR A 68 6.33 21.98 -8.15
CA THR A 68 7.65 21.74 -7.52
C THR A 68 7.61 20.52 -6.60
N VAL A 69 6.59 20.44 -5.74
CA VAL A 69 6.39 19.31 -4.81
C VAL A 69 6.16 18.00 -5.57
N ILE A 70 5.33 18.01 -6.61
CA ILE A 70 5.10 16.83 -7.46
C ILE A 70 6.42 16.34 -8.06
N ALA A 71 7.17 17.22 -8.73
CA ALA A 71 8.44 16.85 -9.35
C ALA A 71 9.45 16.29 -8.32
N PHE A 72 9.46 16.83 -7.10
CA PHE A 72 10.28 16.30 -6.01
C PHE A 72 9.84 14.88 -5.58
N LEU A 73 8.54 14.68 -5.32
CA LEU A 73 8.00 13.38 -4.91
C LEU A 73 8.19 12.29 -5.98
N GLU A 74 8.09 12.65 -7.26
CA GLU A 74 8.38 11.76 -8.38
C GLU A 74 9.83 11.27 -8.36
N ARG A 75 10.79 12.19 -8.19
CA ARG A 75 12.22 11.83 -8.09
C ARG A 75 12.49 10.92 -6.89
N MET A 76 11.91 11.22 -5.72
CA MET A 76 12.04 10.39 -4.52
C MET A 76 11.44 9.00 -4.71
N THR A 77 10.26 8.92 -5.34
CA THR A 77 9.59 7.65 -5.65
C THR A 77 10.43 6.81 -6.62
N ALA A 78 11.00 7.44 -7.66
CA ALA A 78 11.89 6.77 -8.60
C ALA A 78 13.13 6.21 -7.90
N ALA A 79 13.77 7.01 -7.04
CA ALA A 79 14.93 6.57 -6.26
C ALA A 79 14.61 5.38 -5.34
N ALA A 80 13.48 5.42 -4.62
CA ALA A 80 13.03 4.33 -3.75
C ALA A 80 12.74 3.04 -4.55
N ARG A 81 12.10 3.16 -5.72
CA ARG A 81 11.86 2.01 -6.62
C ARG A 81 13.18 1.38 -7.10
N GLN A 82 14.15 2.20 -7.50
CA GLN A 82 15.47 1.71 -7.90
C GLN A 82 16.19 1.01 -6.75
N ALA A 83 16.13 1.56 -5.54
CA ALA A 83 16.72 0.93 -4.35
C ALA A 83 16.10 -0.45 -4.07
N ASN A 84 14.77 -0.55 -4.11
CA ASN A 84 14.06 -1.83 -3.95
C ASN A 84 14.44 -2.84 -5.04
N ALA A 85 14.57 -2.40 -6.29
CA ALA A 85 15.00 -3.27 -7.39
C ALA A 85 16.46 -3.76 -7.24
N ARG A 86 17.33 -2.97 -6.62
CA ARG A 86 18.71 -3.41 -6.29
C ARG A 86 18.70 -4.46 -5.17
N LEU A 87 17.93 -4.24 -4.11
CA LEU A 87 17.77 -5.21 -3.01
C LEU A 87 17.21 -6.55 -3.51
N ALA A 88 16.19 -6.49 -4.37
CA ALA A 88 15.61 -7.70 -4.96
C ALA A 88 16.63 -8.49 -5.78
N ARG A 89 17.50 -7.83 -6.56
CA ARG A 89 18.56 -8.48 -7.35
C ARG A 89 19.71 -9.01 -6.50
N GLY A 90 20.15 -8.27 -5.50
CA GLY A 90 21.23 -8.69 -4.59
C GLY A 90 20.88 -9.91 -3.76
N GLY A 91 19.60 -10.06 -3.36
CA GLY A 91 19.12 -11.24 -2.63
C GLY A 91 18.99 -12.51 -3.47
N GLN A 92 19.06 -12.44 -4.80
CA GLN A 92 19.04 -13.62 -5.69
C GLN A 92 20.43 -14.18 -6.01
N ASN A 93 21.50 -13.50 -5.60
CA ASN A 93 22.88 -13.87 -5.91
C ASN A 93 23.61 -14.54 -4.73
N THR A 94 22.87 -15.05 -3.74
CA THR A 94 23.40 -15.66 -2.49
C THR A 94 22.77 -17.02 -2.20
N VAL A 95 22.51 -17.83 -3.23
CA VAL A 95 22.10 -19.25 -3.07
C VAL A 95 23.07 -20.13 -3.82
#